data_AF-A0A6G3QJR6-F1
#
_entry.id   AF-A0A6G3QJR6-F1
#
_cell.length_a   1.000
_cell.length_b   1.000
_cell.length_c   1.000
_cell.angle_alpha   90.00
_cell.angle_beta   90.00
_cell.angle_gamma   90.00
#
_symmetry.space_group_name_H-M   'P 1'
#
loop_
_entity.id
_entity.type
_entity.pdbx_description
1 polymer ?
#
loop_
_entity_poly.entity_id
_entity_poly.type
_entity_poly.pdbx_seq_one_letter_code
_entity_poly.pdbx_strand_id
1 'polypeptide(L)'
;MARRQREQADIEGMKASLLRLENVLGRTRQVTTSMRDQANTLGADWTGAAAGDFNAALNAWLDDCATVERQLEIVTERLRKSTGEHARALTGTGDGAGGPTEGKRTG
;
A
#
# COMPACT_ATOMS: atom_id res chain seq x y z
N MET A 1 3.09 29.69 9.12
CA MET A 1 2.14 29.15 8.12
C MET A 1 2.77 28.16 7.12
N ALA A 2 4.01 28.35 6.65
CA ALA A 2 4.65 27.50 5.63
C ALA A 2 4.92 26.02 6.01
N ARG A 3 4.86 25.64 7.30
CA ARG A 3 5.05 24.26 7.76
C ARG A 3 3.79 23.41 7.58
N ARG A 4 2.62 23.92 8.00
CA ARG A 4 1.32 23.24 7.82
C ARG A 4 0.97 23.04 6.34
N GLN A 5 1.30 24.01 5.49
CA GLN A 5 1.07 23.88 4.04
C GLN A 5 1.91 22.74 3.42
N ARG A 6 3.15 22.54 3.90
CA ARG A 6 3.99 21.42 3.49
C ARG A 6 3.46 20.09 4.00
N GLU A 7 3.12 20.01 5.28
CA GLU A 7 2.52 18.80 5.89
C GLU A 7 1.20 18.39 5.20
N GLN A 8 0.37 19.36 4.79
CA GLN A 8 -0.83 19.10 4.01
C GLN A 8 -0.51 18.58 2.60
N ALA A 9 0.48 19.17 1.91
CA ALA A 9 0.92 18.69 0.60
C ALA A 9 1.48 17.26 0.66
N ASP A 10 2.23 16.94 1.73
CA ASP A 10 2.76 15.60 1.97
C ASP A 10 1.62 14.58 2.16
N ILE A 11 0.57 14.94 2.93
CA ILE A 11 -0.61 14.08 3.12
C ILE A 11 -1.32 13.81 1.79
N GLU A 12 -1.54 14.82 0.96
CA GLU A 12 -2.16 14.63 -0.36
C GLU A 12 -1.29 13.77 -1.29
N GLY A 13 0.03 13.94 -1.26
CA GLY A 13 0.97 13.08 -1.98
C GLY A 13 0.92 11.62 -1.52
N MET A 14 0.80 11.39 -0.21
CA MET A 14 0.66 10.04 0.36
C MET A 14 -0.69 9.40 -0.04
N LYS A 15 -1.80 10.15 -0.02
CA LYS A 15 -3.11 9.67 -0.49
C LYS A 15 -3.08 9.27 -1.96
N ALA A 16 -2.48 10.11 -2.82
CA ALA A 16 -2.34 9.81 -4.25
C ALA A 16 -1.50 8.54 -4.48
N SER A 17 -0.42 8.37 -3.71
CA SER A 17 0.43 7.18 -3.75
C SER A 17 -0.30 5.93 -3.28
N LEU A 18 -1.15 6.04 -2.24
CA LEU A 18 -1.98 4.95 -1.74
C LEU A 18 -2.99 4.47 -2.80
N LEU A 19 -3.70 5.38 -3.45
CA LEU A 19 -4.60 5.04 -4.55
C LEU A 19 -3.85 4.32 -5.69
N ARG A 20 -2.64 4.77 -6.02
CA ARG A 20 -1.83 4.12 -7.05
C ARG A 20 -1.43 2.70 -6.64
N LEU A 21 -1.01 2.50 -5.41
CA LEU A 21 -0.62 1.18 -4.90
C LEU A 21 -1.80 0.22 -4.82
N GLU A 22 -2.97 0.67 -4.38
CA GLU A 22 -4.20 -0.13 -4.36
C GLU A 22 -4.59 -0.59 -5.77
N ASN A 23 -4.51 0.31 -6.76
CA ASN A 23 -4.76 -0.03 -8.16
C ASN A 23 -3.74 -1.03 -8.71
N VAL A 24 -2.45 -0.84 -8.42
CA VAL A 24 -1.40 -1.76 -8.86
C VAL A 24 -1.58 -3.14 -8.23
N LEU A 25 -1.85 -3.20 -6.92
CA LEU A 25 -2.13 -4.46 -6.23
C LEU A 25 -3.33 -5.20 -6.83
N GLY A 26 -4.43 -4.48 -7.09
CA GLY A 26 -5.61 -5.05 -7.75
C GLY A 26 -5.30 -5.64 -9.12
N ARG A 27 -4.57 -4.89 -9.96
CA ARG A 27 -4.15 -5.34 -11.29
C ARG A 27 -3.20 -6.53 -11.23
N THR A 28 -2.22 -6.53 -10.33
CA THR A 28 -1.29 -7.65 -10.15
C THR A 28 -2.07 -8.92 -9.81
N ARG A 29 -2.95 -8.87 -8.80
CA ARG A 29 -3.79 -10.02 -8.41
C ARG A 29 -4.64 -10.55 -9.56
N GLN A 30 -5.25 -9.66 -10.36
CA GLN A 30 -6.04 -10.06 -11.52
C GLN A 30 -5.18 -10.81 -12.55
N VAL A 31 -4.00 -10.28 -12.88
CA VAL A 31 -3.09 -10.90 -13.85
C VAL A 31 -2.56 -12.24 -13.35
N THR A 32 -2.11 -12.31 -12.09
CA THR A 32 -1.62 -13.56 -11.48
C THR A 32 -2.71 -14.63 -11.45
N THR A 33 -3.94 -14.25 -11.11
CA THR A 33 -5.09 -15.18 -11.08
C THR A 33 -5.38 -15.70 -12.49
N SER A 34 -5.47 -14.81 -13.48
CA SER A 34 -5.71 -15.20 -14.87
C SER A 34 -4.60 -16.12 -15.41
N MET A 35 -3.34 -15.86 -15.06
CA MET A 35 -2.23 -16.72 -15.48
C MET A 35 -2.27 -18.09 -14.80
N ARG A 36 -2.68 -18.16 -13.52
CA ARG A 36 -2.87 -19.44 -12.82
C ARG A 36 -3.97 -20.28 -13.47
N ASP A 37 -5.07 -19.65 -13.89
CA ASP A 37 -6.14 -20.35 -14.60
C ASP A 37 -5.64 -20.89 -15.96
N GLN A 38 -4.91 -20.06 -16.72
CA GLN A 38 -4.28 -20.47 -17.97
C GLN A 38 -3.26 -21.61 -17.77
N ALA A 39 -2.47 -21.56 -16.70
CA ALA A 39 -1.53 -22.62 -16.32
C ALA A 39 -2.24 -23.96 -16.10
N ASN A 40 -3.36 -23.94 -15.36
CA ASN A 40 -4.16 -25.12 -15.08
C ASN A 40 -4.76 -25.72 -16.36
N THR A 41 -5.29 -24.87 -17.25
CA THR A 41 -5.80 -25.32 -18.55
C THR A 41 -4.71 -25.92 -19.42
N LEU A 42 -3.56 -25.26 -19.52
CA LEU A 42 -2.45 -25.73 -20.35
C LEU A 42 -1.87 -27.05 -19.82
N GLY A 43 -1.67 -27.16 -18.51
CA GLY A 43 -1.08 -28.33 -17.87
C GLY A 43 -1.97 -29.58 -17.86
N ALA A 44 -3.27 -29.45 -18.11
CA ALA A 44 -4.20 -30.59 -18.14
C ALA A 44 -3.92 -31.53 -19.33
N ASP A 45 -3.63 -30.97 -20.50
CA ASP A 45 -3.50 -31.73 -21.75
C ASP A 45 -2.07 -31.68 -22.35
N TRP A 46 -1.21 -30.79 -21.86
CA TRP A 46 0.16 -30.67 -22.34
C TRP A 46 1.12 -31.56 -21.52
N THR A 47 1.73 -32.53 -22.19
CA THR A 47 2.62 -33.53 -21.58
C THR A 47 3.99 -33.59 -22.26
N GLY A 48 4.92 -34.31 -21.63
CA GLY A 48 6.31 -34.47 -22.09
C GLY A 48 7.30 -33.56 -21.35
N ALA A 49 8.60 -33.71 -21.66
CA ALA A 49 9.67 -33.01 -20.95
C ALA A 49 9.53 -31.48 -21.02
N ALA A 50 9.23 -30.94 -22.19
CA ALA A 50 9.03 -29.50 -22.38
C ALA A 50 7.85 -28.95 -21.56
N ALA A 51 6.76 -29.72 -21.42
CA ALA A 51 5.64 -29.35 -20.57
C ALA A 51 6.05 -29.32 -19.09
N GLY A 52 6.86 -30.30 -18.65
CA GLY A 52 7.42 -30.33 -17.30
C GLY A 52 8.26 -29.10 -16.98
N ASP A 53 9.21 -28.76 -17.84
CA ASP A 53 10.11 -27.61 -17.66
C ASP A 53 9.34 -26.28 -17.65
N PHE A 54 8.40 -26.11 -18.58
CA PHE A 54 7.57 -24.91 -18.63
C PHE A 54 6.68 -24.78 -17.39
N ASN A 55 5.99 -25.85 -16.98
CA ASN A 55 5.11 -25.81 -15.82
C ASN A 55 5.89 -25.52 -14.53
N ALA A 56 7.11 -26.05 -14.40
CA ALA A 56 8.00 -25.72 -13.29
C ALA A 56 8.38 -24.23 -13.28
N ALA A 57 8.78 -23.68 -14.44
CA ALA A 57 9.11 -22.26 -14.56
C ALA A 57 7.90 -21.35 -14.31
N LEU A 58 6.72 -21.74 -14.78
CA LEU A 58 5.46 -21.01 -14.58
C LEU A 58 5.05 -20.99 -13.11
N ASN A 59 5.18 -22.12 -12.41
CA ASN A 59 4.91 -22.19 -10.98
C ASN A 59 5.88 -21.30 -10.18
N ALA A 60 7.17 -21.32 -10.51
CA ALA A 60 8.15 -20.42 -9.89
C ALA A 60 7.79 -18.94 -10.11
N TRP A 61 7.38 -18.57 -11.34
CA TRP A 61 6.92 -17.21 -11.64
C TRP A 61 5.65 -16.84 -10.87
N LEU A 62 4.70 -17.77 -10.70
CA LEU A 62 3.49 -17.55 -9.90
C LEU A 62 3.80 -17.33 -8.41
N ASP A 63 4.80 -18.03 -7.87
CA ASP A 63 5.26 -17.87 -6.49
C ASP A 63 5.96 -16.51 -6.29
N ASP A 64 6.76 -16.08 -7.25
CA ASP A 64 7.36 -14.74 -7.27
C ASP A 64 6.28 -13.65 -7.31
N CYS A 65 5.25 -13.82 -8.14
CA CYS A 65 4.09 -12.92 -8.19
C CYS A 65 3.36 -12.84 -6.84
N ALA A 66 3.14 -13.98 -6.16
CA ALA A 66 2.54 -14.01 -4.83
C ALA A 66 3.40 -13.27 -3.79
N THR A 67 4.72 -13.33 -3.93
CA THR A 67 5.65 -12.57 -3.09
C THR A 67 5.51 -11.07 -3.33
N VAL A 68 5.46 -10.64 -4.59
CA VAL A 68 5.25 -9.23 -4.96
C VAL A 68 3.91 -8.70 -4.45
N GLU A 69 2.83 -9.48 -4.60
CA GLU A 69 1.51 -9.13 -4.06
C GLU A 69 1.55 -8.88 -2.55
N ARG A 70 2.20 -9.78 -1.79
CA ARG A 70 2.37 -9.63 -0.35
C ARG A 70 3.17 -8.37 0.02
N GLN A 71 4.24 -8.07 -0.71
CA GLN A 71 5.02 -6.85 -0.46
C GLN A 71 4.22 -5.59 -0.77
N LEU A 72 3.44 -5.59 -1.85
CA LEU A 72 2.55 -4.47 -2.19
C LEU A 72 1.48 -4.25 -1.12
N GLU A 73 0.90 -5.32 -0.58
CA GLU A 73 -0.04 -5.24 0.56
C GLU A 73 0.62 -4.60 1.79
N ILE A 74 1.82 -5.05 2.17
CA ILE A 74 2.56 -4.53 3.31
C ILE A 74 2.84 -3.03 3.13
N VAL A 75 3.33 -2.63 1.96
CA VAL A 75 3.64 -1.21 1.67
C VAL A 75 2.38 -0.37 1.66
N THR A 76 1.29 -0.87 1.08
CA THR A 76 -0.01 -0.18 1.04
C THR A 76 -0.53 0.05 2.44
N GLU A 77 -0.51 -0.96 3.31
CA GLU A 77 -0.99 -0.85 4.69
C GLU A 77 -0.10 0.07 5.53
N ARG A 78 1.22 -0.01 5.38
CA ARG A 78 2.15 0.91 6.06
C ARG A 78 1.91 2.36 5.64
N LEU A 79 1.71 2.61 4.35
CA LEU A 79 1.41 3.95 3.84
C LEU A 79 0.05 4.45 4.34
N ARG A 80 -0.97 3.60 4.37
CA ARG A 80 -2.30 3.92 4.90
C ARG A 80 -2.23 4.36 6.35
N LYS A 81 -1.54 3.56 7.18
CA LYS A 81 -1.34 3.86 8.61
C LYS A 81 -0.61 5.19 8.79
N SER A 82 0.52 5.38 8.11
CA SER A 82 1.30 6.62 8.17
C SER A 82 0.48 7.85 7.76
N THR A 83 -0.25 7.75 6.65
CA THR A 83 -1.11 8.84 6.16
C THR A 83 -2.18 9.21 7.20
N GLY A 84 -2.80 8.21 7.84
CA GLY A 84 -3.79 8.43 8.90
C GLY A 84 -3.19 9.07 10.15
N GLU A 85 -1.98 8.68 10.56
CA GLU A 85 -1.26 9.28 11.69
C GLU A 85 -0.89 10.75 11.40
N HIS A 86 -0.37 11.05 10.20
CA HIS A 86 -0.05 12.41 9.78
C HIS A 86 -1.30 13.31 9.71
N ALA A 87 -2.41 12.81 9.18
CA ALA A 87 -3.67 13.54 9.14
C ALA A 87 -4.20 13.87 10.54
N ARG A 88 -4.13 12.90 11.47
CA ARG A 88 -4.53 13.11 12.88
C ARG A 88 -3.62 14.09 13.62
N ALA A 89 -2.32 14.04 13.39
CA ALA A 89 -1.39 14.99 13.97
C ALA A 89 -1.69 16.42 13.50
N LEU A 90 -2.01 16.60 12.22
CA LEU A 90 -2.33 17.91 11.67
C LEU A 90 -3.63 18.51 12.25
N THR A 91 -4.66 17.68 12.52
CA THR A 91 -5.91 18.12 13.13
C THR A 91 -5.81 18.29 14.65
N GLY A 92 -5.08 17.41 15.36
CA GLY A 92 -4.90 17.47 16.81
C GLY A 92 -4.03 18.62 17.31
N THR A 93 -3.14 19.16 16.47
CA THR A 93 -2.33 20.33 16.81
C THR A 93 -3.12 21.65 16.69
N GLY A 94 -4.44 21.59 16.46
CA GLY A 94 -5.35 22.74 16.40
C GLY A 94 -5.89 23.23 17.75
N ASP A 95 -6.02 22.34 18.75
CA ASP A 95 -6.73 22.63 20.01
C ASP A 95 -5.82 22.84 21.25
N GLY A 96 -4.51 22.98 21.04
CA GLY A 96 -3.51 23.12 22.11
C GLY A 96 -3.04 24.55 22.41
N ALA A 97 -3.88 25.56 22.19
CA ALA A 97 -3.54 26.97 22.44
C ALA A 97 -4.54 27.66 23.38
N GLY A 98 -4.78 27.07 24.56
CA GLY A 98 -5.37 27.76 25.71
C GLY A 98 -4.26 28.22 26.64
N GLY A 99 -3.97 29.52 26.67
CA GLY A 99 -2.80 30.10 27.33
C GLY A 99 -2.74 29.93 28.86
N PRO A 100 -1.55 30.07 29.47
CA PRO A 100 -1.43 30.11 30.92
C PRO A 100 -2.17 31.34 31.45
N THR A 101 -3.16 31.11 32.32
CA THR A 101 -3.87 32.16 33.03
C THR A 101 -2.91 32.86 33.98
N GLU A 102 -2.64 34.13 33.66
CA GLU A 102 -1.89 35.07 34.48
C GLU A 102 -2.67 35.33 35.79
N GLY A 103 -2.34 34.57 36.83
CA GLY A 103 -2.84 34.76 38.19
C GLY A 103 -2.21 36.01 38.82
N LYS A 104 -2.82 37.16 38.56
CA LYS A 104 -2.53 38.43 39.24
C LYS A 104 -2.87 38.30 40.73
N ARG A 105 -1.86 38.04 41.58
CA ARG A 105 -1.95 38.27 43.03
C ARG A 105 -1.98 39.78 43.27
N THR A 106 -3.11 40.31 43.70
CA THR A 106 -3.19 41.60 44.39
C THR A 106 -3.45 41.32 45.87
N GLY A 107 -2.68 42.03 46.71
CA GLY A 107 -2.68 41.90 48.17
C GLY A 107 -3.86 42.53 48.88
#